data_AF-X5M8L4-F1
#
_entry.id   AF-X5M8L4-F1
#
_cell.length_a   1.000
_cell.length_b   1.000
_cell.length_c   1.000
_cell.angle_alpha   90.00
_cell.angle_beta   90.00
_cell.angle_gamma   90.00
#
_symmetry.space_group_name_H-M   'P 1'
#
loop_
_entity.id
_entity.type
_entity.pdbx_description
1 polymer ?
#
loop_
_entity_poly.entity_id
_entity_poly.type
_entity_poly.pdbx_seq_one_letter_code
_entity_poly.pdbx_strand_id
1 'polypeptide(L)'
;MSLGIVTKESNLTLKNIVLHAFSILEADDHSQITISRGSFDRGMEGIYVLNGSTITIKDNAKITTYIDIGLLADDSQSEITMTGGTVSGAFSALSAETAVILISRMLP
;
A
#
# COMPACT_ATOMS: atom_id res chain seq x y z
N MET A 1 -15.00 11.96 -4.13
CA MET A 1 -14.06 11.10 -3.38
C MET A 1 -12.75 11.87 -3.23
N SER A 2 -12.10 11.80 -2.07
CA SER A 2 -10.81 12.46 -1.83
C SER A 2 -9.73 11.40 -1.73
N LEU A 3 -8.87 11.32 -2.74
CA LEU A 3 -7.68 10.48 -2.70
C LEU A 3 -6.63 11.17 -1.82
N GLY A 4 -5.91 10.39 -0.99
CA GLY A 4 -4.85 10.88 -0.12
C GLY A 4 -3.57 11.17 -0.91
N ILE A 5 -2.98 10.12 -1.45
CA ILE A 5 -1.80 10.19 -2.33
C ILE A 5 -2.14 9.49 -3.64
N VAL A 6 -1.82 10.12 -4.76
CA VAL A 6 -1.91 9.52 -6.09
C VAL A 6 -0.57 9.69 -6.77
N THR A 7 -0.02 8.61 -7.31
CA THR A 7 1.21 8.63 -8.12
C THR A 7 0.92 8.08 -9.50
N LYS A 8 1.44 8.75 -10.53
CA LYS A 8 1.41 8.30 -11.92
C LYS A 8 2.81 8.44 -12.52
N GLU A 9 3.38 7.36 -13.05
CA GLU A 9 4.74 7.33 -13.62
C GLU A 9 5.78 7.98 -12.70
N SER A 10 5.70 7.68 -11.40
CA SER A 10 6.41 8.45 -10.37
C SER A 10 7.18 7.57 -9.39
N ASN A 11 8.23 8.15 -8.79
CA ASN A 11 8.99 7.53 -7.71
C ASN A 11 8.74 8.29 -6.40
N LEU A 12 8.26 7.62 -5.36
CA LEU A 12 7.91 8.25 -4.08
C LEU A 12 8.49 7.49 -2.90
N THR A 13 9.09 8.21 -1.95
CA THR A 13 9.52 7.65 -0.66
C THR A 13 8.81 8.35 0.49
N LEU A 14 8.09 7.57 1.29
CA LEU A 14 7.39 8.01 2.48
C LEU A 14 8.07 7.42 3.72
N LYS A 15 8.72 8.28 4.51
CA LYS A 15 9.45 7.88 5.72
C LYS A 15 8.83 8.52 6.95
N ASN A 16 8.29 7.68 7.83
CA ASN A 16 7.74 8.11 9.12
C ASN A 16 6.66 9.19 9.00
N ILE A 17 5.74 9.01 8.04
CA ILE A 17 4.62 9.90 7.79
C ILE A 17 3.38 9.43 8.56
N VAL A 18 2.54 10.37 8.99
CA VAL A 18 1.18 10.09 9.42
C VAL A 18 0.23 10.66 8.39
N LEU A 19 -0.62 9.81 7.81
CA LEU A 19 -1.63 10.22 6.82
C LEU A 19 -3.03 9.80 7.30
N HIS A 20 -3.95 10.76 7.24
CA HIS A 20 -5.38 10.56 7.44
C HIS A 20 -6.09 10.96 6.14
N ALA A 21 -6.60 9.98 5.40
CA ALA A 21 -7.26 10.21 4.12
C ALA A 21 -8.42 9.24 3.94
N PHE A 22 -9.38 9.55 3.07
CA PHE A 22 -10.50 8.67 2.76
C PHE A 22 -10.03 7.44 1.96
N SER A 23 -9.26 7.67 0.89
CA SER A 23 -8.47 6.62 0.20
C SER A 23 -7.01 6.89 0.49
N ILE A 24 -6.27 5.90 0.97
CA ILE A 24 -4.92 6.14 1.50
C ILE A 24 -3.94 6.47 0.36
N LEU A 25 -3.78 5.56 -0.59
CA LEU A 25 -2.81 5.72 -1.67
C LEU A 25 -3.24 4.94 -2.91
N GLU A 26 -3.14 5.57 -4.07
CA GLU A 26 -3.24 4.91 -5.38
C GLU A 26 -1.91 5.06 -6.11
N ALA A 27 -1.31 3.93 -6.48
CA ALA A 27 -0.13 3.83 -7.30
C ALA A 27 -0.52 3.34 -8.67
N ASP A 28 -0.40 4.20 -9.67
CA ASP A 28 -0.79 3.92 -11.04
C ASP A 28 0.39 4.16 -12.01
N ASP A 29 0.30 3.55 -13.18
CA ASP A 29 1.19 3.72 -14.33
C ASP A 29 2.68 3.60 -13.97
N HIS A 30 3.15 2.38 -13.69
CA HIS A 30 4.57 2.08 -13.44
C HIS A 30 5.20 2.90 -12.28
N SER A 31 4.39 3.32 -11.30
CA SER A 31 4.89 4.05 -10.14
C SER A 31 5.65 3.13 -9.19
N GLN A 32 6.67 3.66 -8.53
CA GLN A 32 7.49 2.94 -7.55
C GLN A 32 7.46 3.67 -6.21
N ILE A 33 6.92 3.02 -5.18
CA ILE A 33 6.74 3.63 -3.87
C ILE A 33 7.44 2.82 -2.78
N THR A 34 8.14 3.51 -1.88
CA THR A 34 8.68 2.93 -0.65
C THR A 34 8.04 3.57 0.57
N ILE A 35 7.45 2.76 1.44
CA ILE A 35 6.89 3.17 2.74
C ILE A 35 7.74 2.56 3.86
N SER A 36 8.23 3.41 4.76
CA SER A 36 9.02 2.98 5.92
C SER A 36 8.57 3.70 7.18
N ARG A 37 8.14 2.94 8.20
CA ARG A 37 7.56 3.47 9.46
C ARG A 37 6.32 4.35 9.22
N GLY A 38 5.81 4.97 10.28
CA GLY A 38 4.64 5.85 10.20
C GLY A 38 3.31 5.09 10.23
N SER A 39 2.22 5.84 10.08
CA SER A 39 0.86 5.31 10.15
C SER A 39 -0.07 5.92 9.11
N PHE A 40 -0.84 5.05 8.47
CA PHE A 40 -1.85 5.39 7.48
C PHE A 40 -3.17 4.83 8.01
N ASP A 41 -4.05 5.71 8.48
CA ASP A 41 -5.29 5.31 9.12
C ASP A 41 -6.47 6.18 8.68
N ARG A 42 -7.68 5.80 9.10
CA ARG A 42 -8.96 6.48 8.76
C ARG A 42 -9.36 6.39 7.28
N GLY A 43 -8.62 5.61 6.50
CA GLY A 43 -9.02 5.17 5.17
C GLY A 43 -10.30 4.34 5.21
N MET A 44 -11.30 4.74 4.43
CA MET A 44 -12.34 3.80 4.00
C MET A 44 -11.76 2.85 2.96
N GLU A 45 -10.92 3.37 2.05
CA GLU A 45 -10.18 2.64 1.02
C GLU A 45 -8.68 2.57 1.34
N GLY A 46 -8.04 1.47 0.96
CA GLY A 46 -6.66 1.16 1.30
C GLY A 46 -5.60 1.71 0.35
N ILE A 47 -4.57 0.90 0.16
CA ILE A 47 -3.48 1.17 -0.78
C ILE A 47 -3.68 0.30 -2.02
N TYR A 48 -3.87 0.92 -3.17
CA TYR A 48 -4.11 0.26 -4.45
C TYR A 48 -2.89 0.40 -5.35
N VAL A 49 -2.45 -0.71 -5.91
CA VAL A 49 -1.25 -0.80 -6.76
C VAL A 49 -1.66 -1.38 -8.10
N LEU A 50 -1.62 -0.52 -9.11
CA LEU A 50 -2.26 -0.71 -10.40
C LEU A 50 -1.25 -0.55 -11.54
N ASN A 51 -1.55 -1.16 -12.68
CA ASN A 51 -0.91 -0.91 -13.98
C ASN A 51 0.64 -0.92 -13.91
N GLY A 52 1.21 -2.04 -13.47
CA GLY A 52 2.65 -2.24 -13.40
C GLY A 52 3.36 -1.46 -12.28
N SER A 53 2.61 -0.90 -11.34
CA SER A 53 3.19 -0.18 -10.20
C SER A 53 3.70 -1.14 -9.14
N THR A 54 4.63 -0.65 -8.32
CA THR A 54 5.21 -1.44 -7.23
C THR A 54 5.24 -0.66 -5.92
N ILE A 55 5.00 -1.38 -4.83
CA ILE A 55 5.16 -0.83 -3.49
C ILE A 55 6.02 -1.74 -2.62
N THR A 56 7.00 -1.14 -1.96
CA THR A 56 7.73 -1.77 -0.86
C THR A 56 7.29 -1.19 0.49
N ILE A 57 6.78 -2.04 1.36
CA ILE A 57 6.44 -1.72 2.75
C ILE A 57 7.45 -2.40 3.67
N LYS A 58 8.13 -1.59 4.49
CA LYS A 58 9.18 -2.09 5.38
C LYS A 58 9.19 -1.38 6.72
N ASP A 59 10.05 -1.88 7.60
CA ASP A 59 10.15 -1.46 8.99
C ASP A 59 8.78 -1.59 9.69
N ASN A 60 8.46 -0.76 10.68
CA ASN A 60 7.22 -0.85 11.45
C ASN A 60 6.12 0.09 10.90
N ALA A 61 5.92 0.14 9.58
CA ALA A 61 4.82 0.90 8.99
C ALA A 61 3.46 0.28 9.38
N LYS A 62 2.46 1.10 9.69
CA LYS A 62 1.11 0.65 10.05
C LYS A 62 0.07 1.18 9.07
N ILE A 63 -0.69 0.27 8.46
CA ILE A 63 -1.79 0.60 7.54
C ILE A 63 -3.08 0.02 8.13
N THR A 64 -4.12 0.84 8.23
CA THR A 64 -5.41 0.44 8.79
C THR A 64 -6.55 1.09 8.01
N THR A 65 -7.40 0.27 7.40
CA THR A 65 -8.63 0.71 6.74
C THR A 65 -9.85 0.19 7.50
N TYR A 66 -10.96 0.91 7.38
CA TYR A 66 -12.18 0.64 8.17
C TYR A 66 -13.34 0.04 7.38
N ILE A 67 -13.25 -0.02 6.05
CA ILE A 67 -14.30 -0.57 5.20
C ILE A 67 -13.73 -1.59 4.22
N ASP A 68 -12.69 -1.21 3.48
CA ASP A 68 -12.23 -1.98 2.32
C ASP A 68 -11.00 -2.83 2.62
N ILE A 69 -10.35 -3.28 1.55
CA ILE A 69 -9.08 -4.00 1.54
C ILE A 69 -7.95 -3.08 2.02
N GLY A 70 -7.06 -3.61 2.86
CA GLY A 70 -5.87 -2.89 3.31
C GLY A 70 -4.89 -2.60 2.18
N LEU A 71 -4.44 -3.66 1.49
CA LEU A 71 -3.61 -3.59 0.28
C LEU A 71 -4.23 -4.38 -0.87
N LEU A 72 -4.39 -3.73 -2.02
CA LEU A 72 -4.81 -4.36 -3.27
C LEU A 72 -3.71 -4.21 -4.31
N ALA A 73 -3.33 -5.33 -4.94
CA ALA A 73 -2.53 -5.32 -6.16
C ALA A 73 -3.39 -5.85 -7.31
N ASP A 74 -3.50 -5.06 -8.37
CA ASP A 74 -4.23 -5.39 -9.58
C ASP A 74 -3.37 -5.04 -10.80
N ASP A 75 -3.49 -5.84 -11.85
CA ASP A 75 -2.57 -6.04 -12.97
C ASP A 75 -1.39 -7.02 -12.73
N SER A 76 -1.07 -7.79 -13.78
CA SER A 76 -0.06 -8.84 -13.79
C SER A 76 1.38 -8.36 -13.55
N GLN A 77 1.65 -7.07 -13.76
CA GLN A 77 2.95 -6.47 -13.51
C GLN A 77 2.98 -5.70 -12.19
N SER A 78 1.85 -5.59 -11.48
CA SER A 78 1.78 -4.93 -10.19
C SER A 78 2.31 -5.83 -9.07
N GLU A 79 3.08 -5.23 -8.15
CA GLU A 79 3.69 -5.97 -7.06
C GLU A 79 3.66 -5.19 -5.74
N ILE A 80 3.34 -5.90 -4.65
CA ILE A 80 3.54 -5.40 -3.30
C ILE A 80 4.53 -6.32 -2.57
N THR A 81 5.64 -5.76 -2.12
CA THR A 81 6.59 -6.44 -1.23
C THR A 81 6.48 -5.86 0.18
N MET A 82 6.18 -6.71 1.16
CA MET A 82 6.12 -6.36 2.57
C MET A 82 7.15 -7.16 3.38
N THR A 83 8.12 -6.45 3.96
CA THR A 83 9.22 -7.04 4.76
C THR A 83 9.12 -6.73 6.26
N GLY A 84 8.15 -5.88 6.63
CA GLY A 84 7.86 -5.48 8.00
C GLY A 84 6.56 -4.67 8.08
N GLY A 85 6.08 -4.46 9.31
CA GLY A 85 4.93 -3.61 9.58
C GLY A 85 3.66 -4.41 9.80
N THR A 86 2.52 -3.71 9.79
CA THR A 86 1.20 -4.32 9.99
C THR A 86 0.18 -3.70 9.05
N VAL A 87 -0.66 -4.54 8.46
CA VAL A 87 -1.80 -4.13 7.63
C VAL A 87 -3.07 -4.72 8.24
N SER A 88 -4.11 -3.91 8.32
CA SER A 88 -5.47 -4.36 8.61
C SER A 88 -6.43 -3.69 7.65
N GLY A 89 -7.31 -4.47 7.06
CA GLY A 89 -8.48 -3.96 6.35
C GLY A 89 -9.73 -4.70 6.80
N ALA A 90 -10.86 -4.01 6.76
CA ALA A 90 -12.11 -4.52 7.32
C ALA A 90 -12.72 -5.62 6.45
N PHE A 91 -12.60 -5.53 5.12
CA PHE A 91 -13.00 -6.59 4.21
C PHE A 91 -11.92 -7.67 4.07
N SER A 92 -10.68 -7.25 3.77
CA SER A 92 -9.50 -8.12 3.77
C SER A 92 -8.26 -7.31 4.13
N ALA A 93 -7.24 -7.94 4.71
CA ALA A 93 -5.94 -7.29 4.85
C ALA A 93 -5.26 -7.12 3.48
N LEU A 94 -5.35 -8.14 2.62
CA LEU A 94 -4.60 -8.25 1.37
C LEU A 94 -5.48 -8.88 0.29
N SER A 95 -5.40 -8.37 -0.93
CA SER A 95 -6.00 -8.97 -2.12
C SER A 95 -5.07 -8.82 -3.32
N ALA A 96 -4.90 -9.90 -4.06
CA ALA A 96 -4.18 -9.91 -5.33
C ALA A 96 -5.11 -10.51 -6.38
N GLU A 97 -5.36 -9.78 -7.47
CA GLU A 97 -6.22 -10.25 -8.54
C GLU A 97 -5.42 -11.02 -9.59
N THR A 98 -4.76 -10.29 -10.49
CA THR A 98 -3.80 -10.86 -11.46
C THR A 98 -2.35 -10.63 -11.03
N ALA A 99 -2.15 -10.03 -9.86
CA ALA A 99 -0.89 -9.48 -9.35
C ALA A 99 -0.20 -10.39 -8.31
N VAL A 100 0.92 -9.91 -7.75
CA VAL A 100 1.69 -10.61 -6.70
C VAL A 100 1.80 -9.76 -5.42
N ILE A 101 1.61 -10.41 -4.26
CA ILE A 101 1.95 -9.86 -2.95
C ILE A 101 2.96 -10.79 -2.28
N LEU A 102 4.17 -10.29 -2.02
CA LEU A 102 5.25 -11.00 -1.32
C LEU A 102 5.33 -10.52 0.12
N ILE A 103 5.08 -11.41 1.07
CA ILE A 103 5.30 -11.14 2.51
C ILE A 103 6.47 -11.98 2.98
N SER A 104 7.48 -11.30 3.48
CA SER A 104 8.60 -11.96 4.15
C SER A 104 8.82 -11.33 5.52
N ARG A 105 9.22 -12.15 6.47
CA ARG A 105 9.74 -11.67 7.74
C ARG A 105 11.25 -11.65 7.63
N MET A 106 11.87 -10.48 7.71
CA MET A 106 13.32 -10.44 7.91
C MET A 106 13.62 -11.04 9.29
N LEU A 107 14.22 -12.24 9.29
CA LEU A 107 14.79 -12.82 10.50
C LEU A 107 16.03 -11.99 10.87
N PRO A 108 16.21 -11.60 12.14
CA PRO A 108 17.39 -10.88 12.59
C PRO A 108 18.67 -11.70 12.43
#